data_AF-A0A7K2X283-F1
#
_entry.id   AF-A0A7K2X283-F1
#
_cell.length_a   1.000
_cell.length_b   1.000
_cell.length_c   1.000
_cell.angle_alpha   90.00
_cell.angle_beta   90.00
_cell.angle_gamma   90.00
#
_symmetry.space_group_name_H-M   'P 1'
#
loop_
_entity.id
_entity.type
_entity.pdbx_description
1 polymer ?
#
loop_
_entity_poly.entity_id
_entity_poly.type
_entity_poly.pdbx_seq_one_letter_code
_entity_poly.pdbx_strand_id
1 'polypeptide(L)'
;MTVLAPLHFADAREAAALAAFLTRLVHYDRAAAVRLQAGGGALAVFGRPPSFEVLAIRTARLVDAVDLDVTVSAGELLDGIEETAGKAVVPDAVTGPPWAGVLPPRSGWRPVAGLPG
;
A
#
# COMPACT_ATOMS: atom_id res chain seq x y z
N MET A 1 -19.34 10.66 -2.71
CA MET A 1 -17.87 10.66 -2.57
C MET A 1 -17.57 10.77 -1.09
N THR A 2 -17.17 9.66 -0.47
CA THR A 2 -16.66 9.69 0.90
C THR A 2 -15.17 9.94 0.79
N VAL A 3 -14.73 11.17 0.99
CA VAL A 3 -13.30 11.48 1.03
C VAL A 3 -12.77 10.88 2.33
N LEU A 4 -12.01 9.79 2.23
CA LEU A 4 -11.24 9.28 3.36
C LEU A 4 -10.22 10.35 3.75
N ALA A 5 -10.06 10.60 5.05
CA ALA A 5 -9.05 11.53 5.53
C ALA A 5 -7.66 11.13 4.98
N PRO A 6 -6.81 12.10 4.59
CA PRO A 6 -5.49 11.80 4.04
C PRO A 6 -4.65 10.98 5.04
N LEU A 7 -3.87 10.05 4.51
CA LEU A 7 -2.89 9.29 5.27
C LEU A 7 -1.77 10.23 5.70
N HIS A 8 -1.44 10.21 6.98
CA HIS A 8 -0.28 10.93 7.52
C HIS A 8 0.79 9.93 7.95
N PHE A 9 1.91 9.94 7.25
CA PHE A 9 3.03 9.03 7.49
C PHE A 9 3.91 9.52 8.64
N ALA A 10 4.54 8.59 9.35
CA ALA A 10 5.41 8.91 10.49
C ALA A 10 6.64 9.75 10.10
N ASP A 11 7.11 9.62 8.86
CA ASP A 11 8.12 10.50 8.26
C ASP A 11 8.05 10.49 6.72
N ALA A 12 8.66 11.49 6.09
CA ALA A 12 8.68 11.67 4.63
C ALA A 12 9.26 10.47 3.85
N ARG A 13 10.14 9.66 4.47
CA ARG A 13 10.75 8.50 3.78
C ARG A 13 9.76 7.36 3.61
N GLU A 14 8.77 7.25 4.49
CA GLU A 14 7.68 6.28 4.32
C GLU A 14 6.85 6.62 3.07
N ALA A 15 6.54 7.91 2.85
CA ALA A 15 5.84 8.39 1.67
C ALA A 15 6.66 8.17 0.38
N ALA A 16 7.95 8.55 0.39
CA ALA A 16 8.84 8.35 -0.75
C ALA A 16 9.02 6.86 -1.10
N ALA A 17 9.13 5.99 -0.08
CA ALA A 17 9.23 4.56 -0.31
C ALA A 17 7.94 3.96 -0.89
N LEU A 18 6.77 4.46 -0.47
CA LEU A 18 5.49 4.09 -1.07
C LEU A 18 5.40 4.58 -2.52
N ALA A 19 5.78 5.82 -2.81
CA ALA A 19 5.80 6.37 -4.16
C ALA A 19 6.70 5.55 -5.10
N ALA A 20 7.89 5.16 -4.64
CA ALA A 20 8.80 4.32 -5.41
C ALA A 20 8.21 2.91 -5.68
N PHE A 21 7.53 2.31 -4.69
CA PHE A 21 6.85 1.03 -4.84
C PHE A 21 5.72 1.12 -5.89
N LEU A 22 4.86 2.13 -5.80
CA LEU A 22 3.75 2.35 -6.73
C LEU A 22 4.24 2.66 -8.14
N THR A 23 5.27 3.50 -8.28
CA THR A 23 5.92 3.80 -9.56
C THR A 23 6.36 2.52 -10.26
N ARG A 24 6.93 1.57 -9.52
CA ARG A 24 7.36 0.29 -10.08
C ARG A 24 6.19 -0.60 -10.51
N LEU A 25 5.10 -0.61 -9.76
CA LEU A 25 3.88 -1.33 -10.16
C LEU A 25 3.28 -0.73 -11.44
N VAL A 26 3.11 0.60 -11.46
CA VAL A 26 2.56 1.36 -12.59
C VAL A 26 3.43 1.23 -13.84
N HIS A 27 4.75 1.11 -13.67
CA HIS A 27 5.68 0.85 -14.77
C HIS A 27 5.39 -0.50 -15.45
N TYR A 28 5.05 -1.55 -14.69
CA TYR A 28 4.72 -2.86 -15.26
C TYR A 28 3.28 -2.94 -15.79
N ASP A 29 2.34 -2.29 -15.10
CA ASP A 29 0.93 -2.23 -15.48
C ASP A 29 0.34 -0.87 -15.10
N ARG A 30 0.01 -0.06 -16.12
CA ARG A 30 -0.60 1.26 -15.93
C ARG A 30 -1.97 1.20 -15.25
N ALA A 31 -2.67 0.07 -15.35
CA ALA A 31 -3.97 -0.17 -14.73
C ALA A 31 -3.85 -0.90 -13.38
N ALA A 32 -2.64 -0.99 -12.81
CA ALA A 32 -2.42 -1.68 -11.55
C ALA A 32 -3.33 -1.15 -10.44
N ALA A 33 -3.96 -2.06 -9.71
CA ALA A 33 -4.66 -1.78 -8.46
C ALA A 33 -3.84 -2.25 -7.27
N VAL A 34 -4.01 -1.59 -6.13
CA VAL A 34 -3.41 -2.00 -4.85
C VAL A 34 -4.47 -2.13 -3.78
N ARG A 35 -4.30 -3.12 -2.88
CA ARG A 35 -5.13 -3.25 -1.69
C ARG A 35 -4.43 -2.56 -0.53
N LEU A 36 -5.11 -1.61 0.08
CA LEU A 36 -4.67 -0.88 1.26
C LEU A 36 -5.33 -1.49 2.49
N GLN A 37 -4.54 -1.80 3.51
CA GLN A 37 -5.03 -2.18 4.84
C GLN A 37 -4.31 -1.34 5.88
N ALA A 38 -5.04 -0.47 6.57
CA ALA A 38 -4.50 0.27 7.72
C ALA A 38 -5.11 -0.24 9.03
N GLY A 39 -4.38 -0.03 10.12
CA GLY A 39 -4.83 -0.29 11.48
C GLY A 39 -3.64 -0.37 12.43
N GLY A 40 -3.84 -0.01 13.70
CA GLY A 40 -2.78 -0.05 14.71
C GLY A 40 -1.56 0.82 14.40
N GLY A 41 -1.75 1.93 13.67
CA GLY A 41 -0.68 2.87 13.33
C GLY A 41 0.22 2.43 12.16
N ALA A 42 -0.18 1.43 11.38
CA ALA A 42 0.53 1.00 10.18
C ALA A 42 -0.41 0.87 8.98
N LEU A 43 0.16 1.08 7.80
CA LEU A 43 -0.42 0.80 6.50
C LEU A 43 0.32 -0.35 5.85
N ALA A 44 -0.42 -1.30 5.30
CA ALA A 44 0.06 -2.30 4.35
C ALA A 44 -0.53 -2.00 2.97
N VAL A 45 0.33 -1.94 1.96
CA VAL A 45 -0.03 -1.76 0.55
C VAL A 45 0.39 -2.99 -0.21
N PHE A 46 -0.60 -3.76 -0.67
CA PHE A 46 -0.38 -4.97 -1.44
C PHE A 46 -0.56 -4.70 -2.93
N GLY A 47 0.35 -5.22 -3.74
CA GLY A 47 0.26 -5.19 -5.20
C GLY A 47 0.82 -6.47 -5.81
N ARG A 48 0.43 -6.76 -7.05
CA ARG A 48 0.90 -7.93 -7.78
C ARG A 48 1.51 -7.50 -9.11
N PRO A 49 2.86 -7.50 -9.21
CA PRO A 49 3.52 -7.33 -10.49
C PRO A 49 3.11 -8.44 -11.47
N PRO A 50 2.71 -8.13 -12.71
CA PRO A 50 2.14 -9.10 -13.64
C PRO A 50 3.10 -10.25 -13.98
N SER A 51 4.40 -10.00 -14.01
CA SER A 51 5.40 -10.99 -14.48
C SER A 51 5.91 -11.96 -13.41
N PHE A 52 5.54 -11.80 -12.13
CA PHE A 52 6.30 -12.43 -11.05
C PHE A 52 5.53 -13.46 -10.21
N GLU A 53 4.25 -13.74 -10.47
CA GLU A 53 3.39 -14.64 -9.65
C GLU A 53 3.47 -14.43 -8.12
N VAL A 54 3.95 -13.27 -7.68
CA VAL A 54 4.16 -12.92 -6.27
C VAL A 54 3.19 -11.84 -5.85
N LEU A 55 2.86 -11.85 -4.57
CA LEU A 55 2.28 -10.68 -3.91
C LEU A 55 3.41 -9.87 -3.29
N ALA A 56 3.54 -8.61 -3.69
CA ALA A 56 4.46 -7.67 -3.09
C ALA A 56 3.71 -6.82 -2.06
N ILE A 57 4.37 -6.54 -0.93
CA ILE A 57 3.84 -5.69 0.13
C ILE A 57 4.83 -4.57 0.42
N ARG A 58 4.32 -3.34 0.54
CA ARG A 58 5.04 -2.23 1.17
C ARG A 58 4.29 -1.80 2.41
N THR A 59 5.00 -1.72 3.53
CA THR A 59 4.45 -1.18 4.78
C THR A 59 4.95 0.24 5.04
N ALA A 60 4.13 1.03 5.72
CA ALA A 60 4.47 2.37 6.18
C ALA A 60 3.88 2.60 7.58
N ARG A 61 4.59 3.31 8.45
CA ARG A 61 4.05 3.76 9.73
C ARG A 61 3.20 5.01 9.52
N LEU A 62 2.08 5.09 10.24
CA LEU A 62 1.18 6.23 10.25
C LEU A 62 1.26 6.95 11.60
N VAL A 63 1.10 8.28 11.57
CA VAL A 63 0.94 9.10 12.78
C VAL A 63 -0.47 8.92 13.34
N ASP A 64 -1.46 8.95 12.46
CA ASP A 64 -2.86 8.84 12.85
C ASP A 64 -3.32 7.39 12.88
N ALA A 65 -4.17 7.07 13.85
CA ALA A 65 -4.88 5.81 13.89
C ALA A 65 -5.97 5.82 12.82
N VAL A 66 -5.67 5.20 11.68
CA VAL A 66 -6.60 5.03 10.56
C VAL A 66 -6.92 3.55 10.40
N ASP A 67 -8.21 3.22 10.36
CA ASP A 67 -8.71 1.91 9.98
C ASP A 67 -9.33 1.98 8.59
N LEU A 68 -8.73 1.28 7.63
CA LEU A 68 -9.25 1.15 6.27
C LEU A 68 -8.89 -0.21 5.68
N ASP A 69 -9.74 -0.69 4.78
CA ASP A 69 -9.50 -1.88 3.97
C ASP A 69 -10.13 -1.70 2.59
N VAL A 70 -9.40 -1.12 1.65
CA VAL A 70 -9.92 -0.69 0.34
C VAL A 70 -8.98 -1.05 -0.79
N THR A 71 -9.53 -1.30 -1.98
CA THR A 71 -8.75 -1.45 -3.21
C THR A 71 -8.85 -0.17 -4.01
N VAL A 72 -7.72 0.38 -4.46
CA VAL A 72 -7.65 1.64 -5.21
C VAL A 72 -6.76 1.49 -6.44
N SER A 73 -6.85 2.44 -7.36
CA SER A 73 -5.88 2.60 -8.45
C SER A 73 -4.49 2.94 -7.89
N ALA A 74 -3.46 2.22 -8.33
CA ALA A 74 -2.08 2.49 -7.93
C ALA A 74 -1.57 3.83 -8.49
N GLY A 75 -2.01 4.17 -9.71
CA GLY A 75 -1.66 5.43 -10.36
C GLY A 75 -2.26 6.64 -9.64
N GLU A 76 -3.57 6.60 -9.33
CA GLU A 76 -4.22 7.69 -8.61
C GLU A 76 -3.67 7.86 -7.19
N LEU A 77 -3.34 6.74 -6.52
CA LEU A 77 -2.70 6.81 -5.20
C LEU A 77 -1.30 7.44 -5.30
N LEU A 78 -0.54 7.11 -6.36
CA LEU A 78 0.77 7.71 -6.61
C LEU A 78 0.67 9.22 -6.83
N ASP A 79 -0.28 9.65 -7.65
CA ASP A 79 -0.53 11.08 -7.94
C ASP A 79 -0.97 11.85 -6.68
N GLY A 80 -1.59 11.16 -5.72
CA GLY A 80 -2.04 11.72 -4.45
C GLY A 80 -0.98 11.82 -3.35
N ILE A 81 0.27 11.40 -3.59
CA ILE A 81 1.35 11.45 -2.58
C ILE A 81 2.05 12.81 -2.58
N GLU A 82 2.10 13.45 -1.41
CA GLU A 82 3.03 14.55 -1.11
C GLU A 82 4.20 14.01 -0.27
N GLU A 83 5.30 13.65 -0.94
CA GLU A 83 6.47 13.04 -0.28
C GLU A 83 7.05 13.91 0.84
N THR A 84 7.24 15.21 0.58
CA THR A 84 7.84 16.15 1.55
C THR A 84 6.95 16.41 2.75
N ALA A 85 5.63 16.43 2.55
CA ALA A 85 4.66 16.58 3.62
C ALA A 85 4.42 15.27 4.39
N GLY A 86 4.87 14.13 3.86
CA GLY A 86 4.58 12.82 4.43
C GLY A 86 3.08 12.52 4.40
N LYS A 87 2.40 12.84 3.30
CA LYS A 87 0.95 12.63 3.16
C LYS A 87 0.57 11.89 1.89
N ALA A 88 -0.58 11.22 1.92
CA ALA A 88 -1.22 10.69 0.72
C ALA A 88 -2.74 10.83 0.79
N VAL A 89 -3.37 11.22 -0.31
CA VAL A 89 -4.83 11.14 -0.46
C VAL A 89 -5.19 9.72 -0.93
N VAL A 90 -6.14 9.09 -0.25
CA VAL A 90 -6.65 7.78 -0.66
C VAL A 90 -7.70 7.99 -1.77
N PRO A 91 -7.51 7.43 -2.98
CA PRO A 91 -8.49 7.55 -4.05
C PRO A 91 -9.81 6.82 -3.76
N ASP A 92 -10.79 7.02 -4.64
CA ASP A 92 -12.03 6.26 -4.58
C ASP A 92 -11.76 4.75 -4.77
N ALA A 93 -12.59 3.93 -4.10
CA ALA A 93 -12.46 2.49 -4.18
C ALA A 93 -12.83 1.98 -5.58
N VAL A 94 -12.05 1.03 -6.09
CA VAL A 94 -12.30 0.35 -7.35
C VAL A 94 -12.58 -1.13 -7.12
N THR A 95 -13.25 -1.76 -8.10
CA THR A 95 -13.33 -3.22 -8.13
C THR A 95 -11.93 -3.79 -8.34
N GLY A 96 -11.44 -4.53 -7.33
CA GLY A 96 -10.10 -5.09 -7.36
C GLY A 96 -9.96 -6.32 -8.27
N PRO A 97 -8.73 -6.62 -8.72
CA PRO A 97 -8.42 -7.89 -9.38
C PRO A 97 -8.65 -9.07 -8.43
N PRO A 98 -8.84 -10.31 -8.94
CA PRO A 98 -9.18 -11.47 -8.12
C PRO A 98 -8.22 -11.75 -6.96
N TRP A 99 -6.92 -11.44 -7.12
CA TRP A 99 -5.92 -11.65 -6.08
C TRP A 99 -6.15 -10.78 -4.84
N ALA A 100 -6.84 -9.64 -4.96
CA ALA A 100 -7.06 -8.70 -3.86
C ALA A 100 -7.96 -9.30 -2.76
N GLY A 101 -8.68 -10.39 -3.04
CA GLY A 101 -9.43 -11.17 -2.05
C GLY A 101 -8.61 -12.23 -1.32
N VAL A 102 -7.34 -12.45 -1.69
CA VAL A 102 -6.48 -13.50 -1.16
C VAL A 102 -5.19 -12.88 -0.62
N LEU A 103 -5.28 -12.30 0.59
CA LEU A 103 -4.14 -11.69 1.27
C LEU A 103 -3.57 -12.61 2.36
N PRO A 104 -2.27 -12.51 2.68
CA PRO A 104 -1.68 -13.16 3.84
C PRO A 104 -2.38 -12.76 5.14
N PRO A 105 -2.40 -13.63 6.17
CA PRO A 105 -3.01 -13.29 7.45
C PRO A 105 -2.30 -12.10 8.11
N ARG A 106 -3.04 -11.29 8.89
CA ARG A 106 -2.45 -10.13 9.61
C ARG A 106 -1.69 -10.53 10.87
N SER A 107 -1.97 -11.70 11.42
CA SER A 107 -1.41 -12.20 12.68
C SER A 107 -1.06 -13.69 12.57
N GLY A 108 -0.46 -14.25 13.62
CA GLY A 108 -0.04 -15.66 13.63
C GLY A 108 1.30 -15.90 12.92
N TRP A 109 2.01 -14.84 12.52
CA TRP A 109 3.37 -14.93 12.00
C TRP A 109 4.32 -15.39 13.09
N ARG A 110 5.18 -16.35 12.75
CA ARG A 110 6.29 -16.80 13.61
C ARG A 110 7.62 -16.46 12.94
N PRO A 111 8.59 -15.93 13.69
CA PRO A 111 9.94 -15.79 13.17
C PRO A 111 10.50 -17.19 12.86
N VAL A 112 11.13 -17.32 11.70
CA VAL A 112 11.92 -18.49 11.32
C VAL A 112 13.39 -18.09 11.29
N ALA A 113 14.30 -19.05 11.49
CA ALA A 113 15.73 -18.76 11.44
C ALA A 113 16.09 -18.07 10.12
N GLY A 114 16.88 -16.99 10.20
CA GLY A 114 17.24 -16.16 9.06
C GLY A 114 18.16 -16.90 8.07
N LEU A 115 18.36 -16.28 6.91
CA LEU A 115 19.39 -16.71 5.97
C LEU A 115 20.79 -16.38 6.53
N PRO A 116 21.82 -17.17 6.21
CA PRO A 116 23.20 -16.81 6.52
C PRO A 116 23.54 -15.44 5.90
N GLY A 117 24.27 -14.61 6.65
CA GLY A 117 24.80 -13.33 6.18
C GLY A 117 26.01 -13.48 5.28
#